data_AF-A0A1F6RIK7-F1
#
_entry.id   AF-A0A1F6RIK7-F1
#
_cell.length_a   1.000
_cell.length_b   1.000
_cell.length_c   1.000
_cell.angle_alpha   90.00
_cell.angle_beta   90.00
_cell.angle_gamma   90.00
#
_symmetry.space_group_name_H-M   'P 1'
#
loop_
_entity.id
_entity.type
_entity.pdbx_description
1 polymer ?
#
loop_
_entity_poly.entity_id
_entity_poly.type
_entity_poly.pdbx_seq_one_letter_code
_entity_poly.pdbx_strand_id
1 'polypeptide(L)'
;MNPFINQVASKDTIELLAKFFDAASKSVKRFNYSSDILEAFDLIQAISCFRYFPTVEQCIEAFPSLLTDKHKVEYIWEQFKKLSSEQLSDVYIESLSKLDFDDELVH
;
A
#
# COMPACT_ATOMS: atom_id res chain seq x y z
N MET A 1 14.67 7.00 17.17
CA MET A 1 14.08 5.74 16.65
C MET A 1 12.58 5.91 16.64
N ASN A 2 11.96 5.83 15.46
CA ASN A 2 10.51 6.00 15.31
C ASN A 2 9.81 4.70 15.80
N PRO A 3 8.95 4.76 16.83
CA PRO A 3 8.36 3.56 17.46
C PRO A 3 7.45 2.75 16.54
N PHE A 4 7.09 3.29 15.37
CA PHE A 4 6.31 2.60 14.35
C PHE A 4 7.12 1.67 13.44
N ILE A 5 8.46 1.71 13.48
CA ILE A 5 9.31 0.99 12.52
C ILE A 5 9.46 -0.51 12.82
N ASN A 6 9.11 -0.98 14.02
CA ASN A 6 9.36 -2.38 14.43
C ASN A 6 8.16 -3.09 15.09
N GLN A 7 6.95 -2.55 14.99
CA GLN A 7 5.77 -3.30 15.45
C GLN A 7 5.24 -4.14 14.30
N VAL A 8 5.46 -5.46 14.38
CA VAL A 8 4.64 -6.42 13.63
C VAL A 8 3.19 -6.10 13.98
N ALA A 9 2.41 -5.69 12.97
CA ALA A 9 1.03 -5.32 13.18
C ALA A 9 0.27 -6.47 13.85
N SER A 10 -0.57 -6.16 14.84
CA SER A 10 -1.43 -7.17 15.44
C SER A 10 -2.37 -7.74 14.38
N LYS A 11 -2.85 -8.97 14.57
CA LYS A 11 -3.84 -9.59 13.68
C LYS A 11 -5.04 -8.65 13.43
N ASP A 12 -5.54 -7.99 14.46
CA ASP A 12 -6.64 -7.03 14.35
C ASP A 12 -6.29 -5.81 13.48
N THR A 13 -5.04 -5.32 13.59
CA THR A 13 -4.54 -4.21 12.76
C THR A 13 -4.45 -4.63 11.30
N ILE A 14 -3.98 -5.85 11.03
CA ILE A 14 -3.88 -6.43 9.69
C ILE A 14 -5.28 -6.59 9.07
N GLU A 15 -6.24 -7.13 9.81
CA GLU A 15 -7.62 -7.29 9.34
C GLU A 15 -8.29 -5.94 9.05
N LEU A 16 -8.04 -4.94 9.90
CA LEU A 16 -8.55 -3.59 9.69
C LEU A 16 -7.93 -2.96 8.43
N LEU A 17 -6.62 -3.09 8.25
CA LEU A 17 -5.90 -2.58 7.10
C LEU A 17 -6.36 -3.25 5.80
N ALA A 18 -6.60 -4.56 5.82
CA ALA A 18 -7.15 -5.29 4.69
C ALA A 18 -8.57 -4.82 4.30
N LYS A 19 -9.46 -4.64 5.29
CA LYS A 19 -10.80 -4.08 5.05
C LYS A 19 -10.75 -2.65 4.52
N PHE A 20 -9.84 -1.84 5.05
CA PHE A 20 -9.65 -0.46 4.60
C PHE A 20 -9.18 -0.40 3.15
N PHE A 21 -8.15 -1.19 2.78
CA PHE A 21 -7.65 -1.25 1.41
C PHE A 21 -8.67 -1.81 0.41
N ASP A 22 -9.46 -2.82 0.79
CA ASP A 22 -10.54 -3.33 -0.05
C ASP A 22 -11.63 -2.26 -0.27
N ALA A 23 -12.07 -1.58 0.80
CA ALA A 23 -13.06 -0.51 0.71
C ALA A 23 -12.56 0.67 -0.14
N ALA A 24 -11.32 1.10 0.07
CA ALA A 24 -10.70 2.18 -0.67
C ALA A 24 -10.50 1.80 -2.15
N SER A 25 -10.02 0.58 -2.44
CA SER A 25 -9.91 0.05 -3.81
C SER A 25 -11.25 0.03 -4.54
N LYS A 26 -12.32 -0.41 -3.86
CA LYS A 26 -13.68 -0.40 -4.42
C LYS A 26 -14.20 1.01 -4.68
N SER A 27 -13.93 1.94 -3.76
CA SER A 27 -14.30 3.34 -3.93
C SER A 27 -13.58 3.93 -5.14
N VAL A 28 -12.26 3.83 -5.19
CA VAL A 28 -11.41 4.35 -6.26
C VAL A 28 -11.82 3.78 -7.64
N LYS A 29 -12.07 2.47 -7.75
CA LYS A 29 -12.54 1.84 -9.00
C LYS A 29 -13.94 2.30 -9.43
N ARG A 30 -14.79 2.73 -8.49
CA ARG A 30 -16.16 3.19 -8.79
C ARG A 30 -16.18 4.58 -9.42
N PHE A 31 -15.23 5.45 -9.06
CA PHE A 31 -15.20 6.85 -9.49
C PHE A 31 -14.41 7.09 -10.78
N ASN A 32 -13.91 6.03 -11.43
CA ASN A 32 -13.25 6.10 -12.74
C ASN A 32 -12.08 7.11 -12.79
N TYR A 33 -11.30 7.15 -11.72
CA TYR A 33 -10.11 8.01 -11.61
C TYR A 33 -9.10 7.75 -12.73
N SER A 34 -8.26 8.76 -13.02
CA SER A 34 -7.18 8.64 -14.00
C SER A 34 -6.19 7.52 -13.64
N SER A 35 -5.51 6.96 -14.64
CA SER A 35 -4.49 5.92 -14.44
C SER A 35 -3.47 6.31 -13.38
N ASP A 36 -3.03 7.57 -13.38
CA ASP A 36 -1.97 8.05 -12.51
C ASP A 36 -2.40 8.05 -11.04
N ILE A 37 -3.68 8.32 -10.76
CA ILE A 37 -4.27 8.23 -9.42
C ILE A 37 -4.38 6.77 -8.98
N LEU A 38 -4.79 5.88 -9.88
CA LEU A 38 -4.87 4.44 -9.60
C LEU A 38 -3.49 3.87 -9.27
N GLU A 39 -2.47 4.22 -10.06
CA GLU A 39 -1.09 3.80 -9.85
C GLU A 39 -0.53 4.34 -8.53
N ALA A 40 -0.79 5.61 -8.20
CA ALA A 40 -0.38 6.20 -6.92
C ALA A 40 -1.04 5.47 -5.74
N PHE A 41 -2.32 5.16 -5.85
CA PHE A 41 -3.07 4.43 -4.82
C PHE A 41 -2.56 3.00 -4.63
N ASP A 42 -2.27 2.28 -5.72
CA ASP A 42 -1.68 0.93 -5.67
C ASP A 42 -0.27 0.96 -5.05
N LEU A 43 0.53 1.99 -5.37
CA LEU A 43 1.87 2.15 -4.82
C LEU A 43 1.85 2.43 -3.30
N ILE A 44 0.89 3.25 -2.83
CA ILE A 44 0.65 3.49 -1.40
C ILE A 44 0.32 2.18 -0.67
N GLN A 45 -0.57 1.38 -1.24
CA GLN A 45 -0.92 0.08 -0.65
C GLN A 45 0.28 -0.87 -0.61
N ALA A 46 1.03 -0.96 -1.71
CA ALA A 46 2.20 -1.84 -1.80
C ALA A 46 3.29 -1.45 -0.78
N ILE A 47 3.60 -0.17 -0.65
CA ILE A 47 4.57 0.33 0.32
C ILE A 47 4.09 0.10 1.75
N SER A 48 2.80 0.29 2.00
CA SER A 48 2.20 0.01 3.32
C SER A 48 2.36 -1.47 3.68
N CYS A 49 2.00 -2.38 2.77
CA CYS A 49 2.20 -3.82 2.97
C CYS A 49 3.67 -4.15 3.24
N PHE A 50 4.61 -3.59 2.48
CA PHE A 50 6.03 -3.81 2.69
C PHE A 50 6.51 -3.36 4.09
N ARG A 51 5.95 -2.27 4.62
CA ARG A 51 6.30 -1.75 5.95
C ARG A 51 5.65 -2.54 7.09
N TYR A 52 4.42 -3.01 6.89
CA TYR A 52 3.65 -3.71 7.93
C TYR A 52 3.95 -5.20 8.03
N PHE A 53 4.31 -5.84 6.92
CA PHE A 53 4.62 -7.28 6.89
C PHE A 53 6.13 -7.50 6.76
N PRO A 54 6.77 -8.19 7.71
CA PRO A 54 8.17 -8.59 7.61
C PRO A 54 8.53 -9.40 6.36
N THR A 55 7.61 -10.22 5.84
CA THR A 55 7.85 -11.07 4.67
C THR A 55 6.70 -11.06 3.67
N VAL A 56 7.00 -11.47 2.44
CA VAL A 56 6.00 -11.68 1.39
C VAL A 56 4.97 -12.72 1.82
N GLU A 57 5.39 -13.79 2.49
CA GLU A 57 4.49 -14.85 2.98
C GLU A 57 3.45 -14.30 3.94
N GLN A 58 3.84 -13.44 4.89
CA GLN A 58 2.91 -12.83 5.84
C GLN A 58 1.97 -11.84 5.14
N CYS A 59 2.46 -11.13 4.12
CA CYS A 59 1.60 -10.30 3.28
C CYS A 59 0.56 -11.12 2.51
N ILE A 60 0.95 -12.28 1.96
CA ILE A 60 0.03 -13.17 1.22
C ILE A 60 -0.96 -13.84 2.18
N GLU A 61 -0.55 -14.19 3.39
CA GLU A 61 -1.46 -14.71 4.42
C GLU A 61 -2.54 -13.69 4.77
N ALA A 62 -2.17 -12.41 4.88
CA ALA A 62 -3.10 -11.31 5.09
C ALA A 62 -3.97 -10.99 3.85
N PHE A 63 -3.40 -11.17 2.66
CA PHE A 63 -4.05 -10.89 1.37
C PHE A 63 -3.98 -12.11 0.43
N PRO A 64 -4.81 -13.15 0.64
CA PRO A 64 -4.75 -14.38 -0.14
C PRO A 64 -4.99 -14.18 -1.64
N SER A 65 -5.68 -13.11 -2.03
CA SER A 65 -5.88 -12.74 -3.43
C SER A 65 -4.58 -12.46 -4.18
N LEU A 66 -3.50 -12.12 -3.48
CA LEU A 66 -2.18 -11.89 -4.09
C LEU A 66 -1.46 -13.18 -4.48
N LEU A 67 -1.94 -14.34 -4.05
CA LEU A 67 -1.29 -15.62 -4.32
C LEU A 67 -1.16 -15.91 -5.82
N THR A 68 -2.16 -15.53 -6.63
CA THR A 68 -2.12 -15.68 -8.10
C THR A 68 -1.00 -14.88 -8.76
N ASP A 69 -0.59 -13.79 -8.12
CA ASP A 69 0.42 -12.86 -8.60
C ASP A 69 1.67 -12.85 -7.70
N LYS A 70 1.91 -13.92 -6.92
CA LYS A 70 3.00 -14.01 -5.93
C LYS A 70 4.35 -13.54 -6.50
N HIS A 71 4.71 -13.98 -7.70
CA HIS A 71 5.96 -13.60 -8.37
C HIS A 71 6.10 -12.09 -8.60
N LYS A 72 4.99 -11.39 -8.89
CA LYS A 72 4.99 -9.92 -9.04
C LYS A 72 5.17 -9.24 -7.68
N VAL A 73 4.51 -9.77 -6.66
CA VAL A 73 4.66 -9.28 -5.28
C VAL A 73 6.10 -9.42 -4.82
N GLU A 74 6.71 -10.60 -5.01
CA GLU A 74 8.13 -10.85 -4.70
C GLU A 74 9.05 -9.89 -5.46
N TYR A 75 8.81 -9.69 -6.75
CA TYR A 75 9.59 -8.76 -7.56
C TYR A 75 9.54 -7.32 -7.00
N ILE A 76 8.34 -6.81 -6.70
CA ILE A 76 8.13 -5.48 -6.11
C ILE A 76 8.82 -5.40 -4.74
N TRP A 77 8.69 -6.45 -3.91
CA TRP A 77 9.32 -6.55 -2.60
C TRP A 77 10.84 -6.39 -2.68
N GLU A 78 11.47 -7.05 -3.64
CA GLU A 78 12.91 -6.95 -3.88
C GLU A 78 13.31 -5.58 -4.44
N GLN A 79 12.43 -4.88 -5.18
CA GLN A 79 12.72 -3.48 -5.55
C GLN A 79 12.68 -2.57 -4.32
N PHE A 80 11.70 -2.73 -3.43
CA PHE A 80 11.60 -1.92 -2.22
C PHE A 80 12.78 -2.15 -1.26
N LYS A 81 13.30 -3.38 -1.15
CA LYS A 81 14.52 -3.67 -0.36
C LYS A 81 15.78 -2.94 -0.86
N LYS A 82 15.82 -2.54 -2.13
CA LYS A 82 16.96 -1.79 -2.69
C LYS A 82 16.89 -0.30 -2.34
N LEU A 83 15.75 0.18 -1.87
CA LEU A 83 15.55 1.57 -1.47
C LEU A 83 15.87 1.72 0.02
N SER A 84 16.47 2.86 0.38
CA SER A 84 16.54 3.27 1.78
C SER A 84 15.14 3.60 2.32
N SER A 85 14.99 3.59 3.64
CA SER A 85 13.73 3.97 4.28
C SER A 85 13.29 5.40 3.95
N GLU A 86 14.24 6.30 3.69
CA GLU A 86 13.98 7.68 3.29
C GLU A 86 13.44 7.73 1.86
N GLN A 87 14.13 7.10 0.91
CA GLN A 87 13.68 7.01 -0.47
C GLN A 87 12.29 6.37 -0.60
N LEU A 88 12.01 5.32 0.18
CA LEU A 88 10.68 4.71 0.20
C LEU A 88 9.61 5.64 0.79
N SER A 89 10.00 6.54 1.72
CA SER A 89 9.10 7.57 2.25
C SER A 89 8.83 8.66 1.23
N ASP A 90 9.84 9.07 0.46
CA ASP A 90 9.69 10.06 -0.61
C ASP A 90 8.69 9.56 -1.67
N VAL A 91 8.82 8.31 -2.12
CA VAL A 91 7.89 7.69 -3.07
C VAL A 91 6.46 7.64 -2.50
N TYR A 92 6.32 7.33 -1.21
CA TYR A 92 5.02 7.30 -0.54
C TYR A 92 4.38 8.70 -0.47
N ILE A 93 5.16 9.72 -0.11
CA ILE A 93 4.69 11.12 -0.02
C ILE A 93 4.35 11.66 -1.41
N GLU A 94 5.17 11.38 -2.43
CA GLU A 94 4.87 11.77 -3.81
C GLU A 94 3.56 11.12 -4.28
N SER A 95 3.36 9.84 -3.98
CA SER A 95 2.11 9.14 -4.31
C SER A 95 0.91 9.77 -3.60
N LEU A 96 1.05 10.19 -2.34
CA LEU A 96 -0.01 10.89 -1.61
C LEU A 96 -0.36 12.24 -2.25
N SER A 97 0.64 12.99 -2.74
CA SER A 97 0.38 14.27 -3.42
C SER A 97 -0.43 14.12 -4.72
N LYS A 98 -0.38 12.93 -5.35
CA LYS A 98 -1.22 12.59 -6.51
C LYS A 98 -2.65 12.22 -6.11
N LEU A 99 -2.86 11.85 -4.85
CA LEU A 99 -4.18 11.65 -4.25
C LEU A 99 -4.72 12.91 -3.59
N ASP A 100 -4.01 14.04 -3.67
CA ASP A 100 -4.51 15.32 -3.18
C ASP A 100 -5.66 15.72 -4.11
N PHE A 101 -6.85 15.25 -3.75
CA PHE A 101 -8.10 15.67 -4.36
C PHE A 101 -8.17 17.16 -4.07
N ASP A 102 -8.17 18.01 -5.10
CA ASP A 102 -8.61 19.39 -4.92
C ASP A 102 -9.94 19.32 -4.14
N ASP A 103 -9.94 19.85 -2.91
CA ASP A 103 -11.08 19.92 -2.00
C ASP A 103 -12.31 20.61 -2.65
N GLU A 104 -12.14 21.20 -3.85
CA GLU A 104 -13.18 21.82 -4.66
C GLU A 104 -14.16 20.82 -5.34
N LEU A 105 -13.87 19.52 -5.37
CA LEU A 105 -14.74 18.52 -6.04
C LEU A 105 -15.71 17.76 -5.12
N VAL A 106 -15.76 18.11 -3.83
CA VAL A 106 -16.73 17.57 -2.86
C VAL A 106 -17.84 18.59 -2.58
N HIS A 107 -18.63 18.91 -3.61
CA HIS A 107 -19.90 19.65 -3.47
C HIS A 107 -21.00 19.06 -4.35
#